data_AF-A0A2N2NHR1-F1
#
_entry.id   AF-A0A2N2NHR1-F1
#
_cell.length_a   1.000
_cell.length_b   1.000
_cell.length_c   1.000
_cell.angle_alpha   90.00
_cell.angle_beta   90.00
_cell.angle_gamma   90.00
#
_symmetry.space_group_name_H-M   'P 1'
#
loop_
_entity.id
_entity.type
_entity.pdbx_description
1 polymer ?
#
loop_
_entity_poly.entity_id
_entity_poly.type
_entity_poly.pdbx_seq_one_letter_code
_entity_poly.pdbx_strand_id
1 'polypeptide(L)'
;MPMRVALLVLVLMVVFGLVSTGDALAGFSNPAVVAIWAMFILSSGLARTGVASYLGNLATRVAGETERRLLTVLISSTAVLSAFMNNIGVAAMFLPVTIDIARRTKRVASRLLIPMAYGSLLALLVSLLLIPLIFPF
;
A
#
# COMPACT_ATOMS: atom_id res chain seq x y z
N MET A 1 16.79 -10.34 7.20
CA MET A 1 18.10 -9.68 7.35
C MET A 1 18.02 -8.20 7.71
N PRO A 2 17.18 -7.34 7.09
CA PRO A 2 17.22 -5.88 7.37
C PRO A 2 16.75 -5.48 8.79
N MET A 3 15.75 -6.18 9.35
CA MET A 3 15.22 -5.86 10.69
C MET A 3 16.28 -6.03 11.80
N ARG A 4 17.17 -7.03 11.66
CA ARG A 4 18.25 -7.28 12.62
C ARG A 4 19.27 -6.15 12.62
N VAL A 5 19.57 -5.61 11.43
CA VAL A 5 20.47 -4.47 11.27
C VAL A 5 19.87 -3.22 11.89
N ALA A 6 18.60 -2.93 11.63
CA ALA A 6 17.92 -1.77 12.20
C ALA A 6 17.90 -1.79 13.75
N LEU A 7 17.60 -2.94 14.35
CA LEU A 7 17.62 -3.10 15.81
C LEU A 7 19.04 -2.96 16.38
N LEU A 8 20.04 -3.52 15.70
CA LEU A 8 21.43 -3.45 16.15
C LEU A 8 21.96 -2.01 16.09
N VAL A 9 21.63 -1.25 15.05
CA VAL A 9 21.97 0.18 14.96
C VAL A 9 21.29 0.99 16.07
N LEU A 10 20.00 0.75 16.34
CA LEU A 10 19.28 1.45 17.41
C LEU A 10 19.92 1.19 18.78
N VAL A 11 20.25 -0.08 19.08
CA VAL A 11 20.91 -0.47 20.34
C VAL A 11 22.28 0.19 20.46
N LEU A 12 23.08 0.21 19.37
CA LEU A 12 24.37 0.89 19.38
C LEU A 12 24.22 2.39 19.66
N MET A 13 23.27 3.09 19.02
CA MET A 13 23.07 4.52 19.26
C MET A 13 22.69 4.85 20.72
N VAL A 14 21.92 3.98 21.37
CA VAL A 14 21.58 4.12 22.80
C VAL A 14 22.79 3.83 23.69
N VAL A 15 23.55 2.76 23.40
CA VAL A 15 24.75 2.38 24.18
C VAL A 15 25.85 3.44 24.09
N PHE A 16 26.03 4.06 22.93
CA PHE A 16 26.98 5.16 22.73
C PHE A 16 26.46 6.52 23.22
N GLY A 17 25.25 6.58 23.79
CA GLY A 17 24.67 7.82 24.32
C GLY A 17 24.33 8.87 23.25
N LEU A 18 24.28 8.48 21.98
CA LEU A 18 23.94 9.38 20.87
C LEU A 18 22.44 9.74 20.85
N VAL A 19 21.60 8.88 21.45
CA VAL A 19 20.14 9.03 21.51
C VAL A 19 19.65 8.55 22.88
N SER A 20 18.73 9.28 23.51
CA SER A 20 18.12 8.87 24.77
C SER A 20 17.19 7.65 24.59
N THR A 21 16.97 6.85 25.64
CA THR A 21 16.00 5.74 25.59
C THR A 21 14.59 6.22 25.23
N GLY A 22 14.22 7.44 25.64
CA GLY A 22 12.94 8.05 25.28
C GLY A 22 12.83 8.33 23.78
N ASP A 23 13.85 8.93 23.18
CA ASP A 23 13.87 9.27 21.75
C ASP A 23 13.95 8.01 20.86
N ALA A 24 14.69 7.00 21.32
CA ALA A 24 14.74 5.70 20.65
C ALA A 24 13.36 5.02 20.61
N LEU A 25 12.57 5.14 21.68
CA LEU A 25 11.20 4.61 21.75
C LEU A 25 10.18 5.52 21.05
N ALA A 26 10.43 6.83 20.97
CA ALA A 26 9.56 7.79 20.29
C ALA A 26 9.37 7.47 18.80
N GLY A 27 10.37 6.84 18.16
CA GLY A 27 10.26 6.32 16.79
C GLY A 27 9.14 5.29 16.61
N PHE A 28 8.81 4.49 17.64
CA PHE A 28 7.72 3.51 17.59
C PHE A 28 6.33 4.14 17.71
N SER A 29 6.22 5.29 18.37
CA SER A 29 5.00 6.11 18.44
C SER A 29 4.80 7.03 17.24
N ASN A 30 5.69 6.97 16.23
CA ASN A 30 5.56 7.80 15.04
C ASN A 30 4.24 7.45 14.30
N PRO A 31 3.42 8.45 13.92
CA PRO A 31 2.18 8.24 13.18
C PRO A 31 2.33 7.34 11.95
N ALA A 32 3.46 7.42 11.24
CA ALA A 32 3.75 6.58 10.08
C ALA A 32 3.90 5.10 10.45
N VAL A 33 4.55 4.80 11.59
CA VAL A 33 4.72 3.42 12.08
C VAL A 33 3.36 2.84 12.45
N VAL A 34 2.55 3.60 13.21
CA VAL A 34 1.19 3.19 13.59
C VAL A 34 0.31 2.95 12.36
N ALA A 35 0.41 3.81 11.33
CA ALA A 35 -0.32 3.64 10.08
C ALA A 35 0.07 2.33 9.37
N ILE A 36 1.36 1.99 9.32
CA ILE A 36 1.84 0.73 8.72
C ILE A 36 1.26 -0.48 9.48
N TRP A 37 1.27 -0.46 10.82
CA TRP A 37 0.65 -1.52 11.63
C TRP A 37 -0.84 -1.66 11.33
N ALA A 38 -1.58 -0.55 11.28
CA ALA A 38 -3.00 -0.55 10.95
C ALA A 38 -3.26 -1.14 9.55
N MET A 39 -2.42 -0.81 8.57
CA MET A 39 -2.52 -1.35 7.20
C MET A 39 -2.25 -2.85 7.13
N PHE A 40 -1.29 -3.37 7.90
CA PHE A 40 -1.07 -4.82 8.01
C PHE A 40 -2.27 -5.54 8.63
N ILE A 41 -2.84 -4.97 9.70
CA ILE A 41 -4.05 -5.50 10.33
C ILE A 41 -5.21 -5.49 9.32
N LEU A 42 -5.45 -4.37 8.65
CA LEU A 42 -6.48 -4.23 7.61
C LEU A 42 -6.30 -5.23 6.46
N SER A 43 -5.08 -5.36 5.93
CA SER A 43 -4.76 -6.32 4.87
C SER A 43 -5.04 -7.75 5.30
N SER A 44 -4.60 -8.13 6.51
CA SER A 44 -4.86 -9.46 7.07
C SER A 44 -6.35 -9.70 7.35
N GLY A 45 -7.09 -8.68 7.78
CA GLY A 45 -8.53 -8.71 7.99
C GLY A 45 -9.28 -8.90 6.67
N LEU A 46 -8.92 -8.14 5.63
CA LEU A 46 -9.49 -8.27 4.28
C LEU A 46 -9.28 -9.67 3.70
N ALA A 47 -8.08 -10.22 3.89
CA ALA A 47 -7.74 -11.56 3.41
C ALA A 47 -8.49 -12.66 4.17
N ARG A 48 -8.69 -12.53 5.48
CA ARG A 48 -9.36 -13.54 6.32
C ARG A 48 -10.88 -13.50 6.25
N THR A 49 -11.47 -12.31 6.06
CA THR A 49 -12.93 -12.10 6.03
C THR A 49 -13.57 -12.41 4.67
N GLY A 50 -12.76 -12.64 3.63
CA GLY A 50 -13.26 -12.83 2.26
C GLY A 50 -13.70 -11.52 1.58
N VAL A 51 -13.54 -10.37 2.22
CA VAL A 51 -13.80 -9.05 1.62
C VAL A 51 -12.94 -8.85 0.38
N ALA A 52 -11.69 -9.33 0.39
CA ALA A 52 -10.83 -9.27 -0.79
C ALA A 52 -11.45 -9.98 -2.01
N SER A 53 -12.09 -11.14 -1.79
CA SER A 53 -12.81 -11.87 -2.83
C SER A 53 -14.09 -11.17 -3.27
N TYR A 54 -14.81 -10.53 -2.36
CA TYR A 54 -15.99 -9.71 -2.69
C TYR A 54 -15.62 -8.50 -3.55
N LEU A 55 -14.60 -7.74 -3.14
CA LEU A 55 -14.06 -6.63 -3.91
C LEU A 55 -13.52 -7.09 -5.27
N GLY A 56 -12.87 -8.27 -5.30
CA GLY A 56 -12.42 -8.92 -6.52
C GLY A 56 -13.57 -9.14 -7.49
N ASN A 57 -14.68 -9.74 -7.01
CA ASN A 57 -15.89 -9.96 -7.80
C ASN A 57 -16.54 -8.66 -8.29
N LEU A 58 -16.60 -7.64 -7.44
CA LEU A 58 -17.14 -6.34 -7.82
C LEU A 58 -16.31 -5.72 -8.93
N ALA A 59 -14.98 -5.76 -8.80
CA ALA A 59 -14.05 -5.25 -9.80
C ALA A 59 -14.17 -5.99 -11.13
N THR A 60 -14.25 -7.34 -11.14
CA THR A 60 -14.48 -8.10 -12.38
C THR A 60 -15.86 -7.85 -12.97
N ARG A 61 -16.91 -7.66 -12.16
CA ARG A 61 -18.26 -7.36 -12.64
C ARG A 61 -18.33 -5.99 -13.32
N VAL A 62 -17.61 -5.00 -12.80
CA VAL A 62 -17.51 -3.65 -13.38
C VAL A 62 -16.60 -3.65 -14.62
N ALA A 63 -15.48 -4.38 -14.58
CA ALA A 63 -14.52 -4.44 -15.68
C ALA A 63 -14.98 -5.28 -16.88
N GLY A 64 -15.82 -6.30 -16.66
CA GLY A 64 -16.19 -7.29 -17.66
C GLY A 64 -15.03 -8.24 -18.01
N GLU A 65 -14.99 -8.76 -19.25
CA GLU A 65 -14.02 -9.80 -19.66
C GLU A 65 -12.64 -9.28 -20.10
N THR A 66 -12.51 -7.98 -20.37
CA THR A 66 -11.31 -7.41 -21.00
C THR A 66 -10.22 -7.05 -19.99
N GLU A 67 -8.96 -7.47 -20.24
CA GLU A 67 -7.79 -7.13 -19.41
C GLU A 67 -7.62 -5.63 -19.18
N ARG A 68 -7.77 -4.86 -20.27
CA ARG A 68 -7.58 -3.42 -20.24
C ARG A 68 -8.56 -2.74 -19.28
N ARG A 69 -9.83 -3.14 -19.28
CA ARG A 69 -10.84 -2.59 -18.37
C ARG A 69 -10.53 -2.94 -16.92
N LEU A 70 -10.08 -4.17 -16.67
CA LEU A 70 -9.70 -4.59 -15.32
C LEU A 70 -8.51 -3.78 -14.80
N LEU A 71 -7.49 -3.59 -15.63
CA LEU A 71 -6.35 -2.74 -15.32
C LEU A 71 -6.78 -1.29 -15.09
N THR A 72 -7.66 -0.74 -15.92
CA THR A 72 -8.19 0.62 -15.73
C THR A 72 -8.91 0.75 -14.39
N VAL A 73 -9.77 -0.21 -14.00
CA VAL A 73 -10.48 -0.20 -12.72
C VAL A 73 -9.51 -0.31 -11.54
N LEU A 74 -8.51 -1.20 -11.62
CA LEU A 74 -7.51 -1.35 -10.56
C LEU A 74 -6.65 -0.09 -10.42
N ILE A 75 -6.16 0.45 -11.54
CA ILE A 75 -5.31 1.65 -11.55
C ILE A 75 -6.11 2.87 -11.08
N SER A 76 -7.36 3.05 -11.52
CA SER A 76 -8.18 4.19 -11.07
C SER A 76 -8.53 4.10 -9.59
N SER A 77 -8.93 2.92 -9.11
CA SER A 77 -9.26 2.72 -7.69
C SER A 77 -8.04 2.94 -6.80
N THR A 78 -6.88 2.41 -7.20
CA THR A 78 -5.62 2.61 -6.44
C THR A 78 -5.12 4.04 -6.52
N ALA A 79 -5.27 4.72 -7.67
CA ALA A 79 -4.91 6.13 -7.82
C ALA A 79 -5.75 7.03 -6.90
N VAL A 80 -7.07 6.80 -6.85
CA VAL A 80 -7.97 7.55 -5.96
C VAL A 80 -7.59 7.32 -4.50
N LEU A 81 -7.35 6.08 -4.07
CA LEU A 81 -6.92 5.82 -2.69
C LEU A 81 -5.53 6.39 -2.37
N SER A 82 -4.62 6.40 -3.35
CA SER A 82 -3.25 6.91 -3.16
C SER A 82 -3.21 8.42 -2.91
N ALA A 83 -4.26 9.15 -3.29
CA ALA A 83 -4.39 10.57 -2.95
C ALA A 83 -4.63 10.81 -1.44
N PHE A 84 -5.16 9.81 -0.72
CA PHE A 84 -5.47 9.91 0.71
C PHE A 84 -4.50 9.14 1.60
N MET A 85 -3.79 8.14 1.07
CA MET A 85 -2.96 7.21 1.84
C MET A 85 -1.62 6.95 1.16
N ASN A 86 -0.61 6.55 1.96
CA ASN A 86 0.71 6.18 1.43
C ASN A 86 0.67 4.91 0.56
N ASN A 87 1.59 4.80 -0.39
CA ASN A 87 1.68 3.72 -1.39
C ASN A 87 1.74 2.31 -0.77
N ILE A 88 2.41 2.15 0.38
CA ILE A 88 2.51 0.88 1.11
C ILE A 88 1.13 0.38 1.53
N GLY A 89 0.26 1.28 2.00
CA GLY A 89 -1.07 0.93 2.46
C GLY A 89 -2.01 0.52 1.35
N VAL A 90 -2.01 1.32 0.28
CA VAL A 90 -2.82 1.01 -0.92
C VAL A 90 -2.37 -0.31 -1.53
N ALA A 91 -1.06 -0.53 -1.66
CA ALA A 91 -0.53 -1.80 -2.14
C ALA A 91 -0.92 -2.97 -1.23
N ALA A 92 -0.81 -2.82 0.10
CA ALA A 92 -1.18 -3.88 1.04
C ALA A 92 -2.67 -4.24 1.01
N MET A 93 -3.56 -3.27 0.74
CA MET A 93 -4.99 -3.52 0.58
C MET A 93 -5.34 -4.17 -0.75
N PHE A 94 -4.73 -3.72 -1.85
CA PHE A 94 -5.05 -4.20 -3.19
C PHE A 94 -4.31 -5.48 -3.57
N LEU A 95 -3.19 -5.81 -2.92
CA LEU A 95 -2.46 -7.05 -3.15
C LEU A 95 -3.36 -8.30 -3.04
N PRO A 96 -4.10 -8.54 -1.94
CA PRO A 96 -4.96 -9.71 -1.83
C PRO A 96 -6.11 -9.70 -2.86
N VAL A 97 -6.68 -8.53 -3.15
CA VAL A 97 -7.76 -8.35 -4.14
C VAL A 97 -7.26 -8.71 -5.54
N THR A 98 -6.12 -8.16 -5.96
CA THR A 98 -5.54 -8.39 -7.28
C THR A 98 -5.08 -9.84 -7.47
N ILE A 99 -4.56 -10.48 -6.41
CA ILE A 99 -4.22 -11.91 -6.43
C ILE A 99 -5.48 -12.76 -6.58
N ASP A 100 -6.55 -12.46 -5.85
CA ASP A 100 -7.83 -13.18 -5.97
C ASP A 100 -8.41 -13.06 -7.40
N ILE A 101 -8.40 -11.85 -7.97
CA ILE A 101 -8.81 -11.63 -9.37
C ILE A 101 -7.94 -12.41 -10.35
N ALA A 102 -6.62 -12.38 -10.19
CA ALA A 102 -5.68 -13.11 -11.05
C ALA A 102 -5.95 -14.61 -11.03
N ARG A 103 -6.22 -15.18 -9.85
CA ARG A 103 -6.57 -16.60 -9.67
C ARG A 103 -7.89 -16.94 -10.38
N ARG A 104 -8.93 -16.12 -10.25
CA ARG A 104 -10.24 -16.35 -10.89
C ARG A 104 -10.18 -16.23 -12.41
N THR A 105 -9.45 -15.24 -12.91
CA THR A 105 -9.32 -14.99 -14.35
C THR A 105 -8.28 -15.89 -15.04
N LYS A 106 -7.62 -16.78 -14.28
CA LYS A 106 -6.51 -17.65 -14.71
C LYS A 106 -5.36 -16.85 -15.35
N ARG A 107 -5.06 -15.67 -14.82
CA ARG A 107 -3.99 -14.79 -15.30
C ARG A 107 -2.82 -14.74 -14.33
N VAL A 108 -1.65 -14.40 -14.84
CA VAL A 108 -0.45 -14.23 -14.01
C VAL A 108 -0.61 -12.96 -13.18
N ALA A 109 -0.53 -13.07 -11.86
CA ALA A 109 -0.74 -11.96 -10.94
C ALA A 109 0.19 -10.77 -11.21
N SER A 110 1.44 -11.02 -11.62
CA SER A 110 2.40 -9.97 -11.97
C SER A 110 1.93 -9.05 -13.10
N ARG A 111 1.16 -9.56 -14.07
CA ARG A 111 0.62 -8.74 -15.17
C ARG A 111 -0.44 -7.74 -14.72
N LEU A 112 -1.07 -7.97 -13.58
CA LEU A 112 -2.02 -7.04 -12.96
C LEU A 112 -1.36 -6.18 -11.89
N LEU A 113 -0.49 -6.77 -11.08
CA LEU A 113 0.19 -6.10 -9.96
C LEU A 113 1.20 -5.05 -10.44
N ILE A 114 2.00 -5.35 -11.47
CA ILE A 114 3.03 -4.41 -11.96
C ILE A 114 2.40 -3.12 -12.48
N PRO A 115 1.42 -3.15 -13.42
CA PRO A 115 0.82 -1.91 -13.92
C PRO A 115 0.05 -1.15 -12.83
N MET A 116 -0.61 -1.87 -11.91
CA MET A 116 -1.29 -1.26 -10.76
C MET A 116 -0.30 -0.48 -9.87
N ALA A 117 0.84 -1.09 -9.54
CA ALA A 117 1.86 -0.45 -8.71
C ALA A 117 2.44 0.81 -9.39
N TYR A 118 2.77 0.72 -10.68
CA TYR A 118 3.22 1.90 -11.44
C TYR A 118 2.14 2.98 -11.54
N GLY A 119 0.88 2.59 -11.72
CA GLY A 119 -0.25 3.52 -11.74
C GLY A 119 -0.43 4.27 -10.42
N SER A 120 -0.34 3.57 -9.28
CA SER A 120 -0.39 4.18 -7.94
C SER A 120 0.79 5.13 -7.71
N LEU A 121 2.00 4.76 -8.13
CA LEU A 121 3.18 5.63 -8.03
C LEU A 121 3.02 6.91 -8.87
N LEU A 122 2.56 6.79 -10.11
CA LEU A 122 2.30 7.94 -10.98
C LEU A 122 1.21 8.85 -10.41
N ALA A 123 0.12 8.28 -9.91
CA ALA A 123 -0.96 9.05 -9.30
C ALA A 123 -0.46 9.87 -8.10
N LEU A 124 0.39 9.29 -7.25
CA LEU A 124 0.97 10.00 -6.12
C LEU A 124 1.90 11.13 -6.56
N LEU A 125 2.73 10.91 -7.59
CA LEU A 125 3.58 11.96 -8.16
C LEU A 125 2.75 13.11 -8.71
N VAL A 126 1.66 12.79 -9.42
CA VAL A 126 0.71 13.79 -9.92
C VAL A 126 0.09 14.54 -8.76
N SER A 127 -0.45 13.86 -7.73
CA SER A 127 -1.02 14.52 -6.55
C SER A 127 -0.01 15.42 -5.84
N LEU A 128 1.22 14.94 -5.63
CA LEU A 128 2.27 15.70 -4.94
C LEU A 128 2.68 16.96 -5.72
N LEU A 129 2.74 16.89 -7.05
CA LEU A 129 3.04 18.05 -7.90
C LEU A 129 1.85 19.00 -8.06
N LEU A 130 0.63 18.47 -8.08
CA LEU A 130 -0.58 19.22 -8.39
C LEU A 130 -1.13 19.97 -7.17
N ILE A 131 -1.06 19.39 -5.97
CA ILE A 131 -1.54 20.01 -4.73
C ILE A 131 -0.94 21.40 -4.48
N PRO A 132 0.39 21.61 -4.54
CA PRO A 132 0.98 22.95 -4.33
C PRO A 132 0.71 23.92 -5.49
N LEU A 133 0.35 23.44 -6.68
CA LEU A 133 -0.01 24.28 -7.82
C LEU A 133 -1.46 24.79 -7.74
N ILE A 134 -2.38 23.98 -7.20
CA ILE A 134 -3.81 24.33 -7.05
C ILE A 134 -4.05 25.17 -5.79
N PHE A 135 -3.32 24.89 -4.71
CA PHE A 135 -3.42 25.62 -3.45
C PHE A 135 -2.10 26.34 -3.18
N PRO A 136 -1.92 27.56 -3.72
CA PRO A 136 -0.75 28.37 -3.44
C PRO A 136 -0.90 28.98 -2.05
N PHE A 137 -0.42 28.27 -1.03
CA PHE A 137 -0.23 28.79 0.33
C PHE A 137 1.13 28.35 0.86
#